data_AF-A0A6J6RIX5-F1
#
_entry.id   AF-A0A6J6RIX5-F1
#
_cell.length_a   1.000
_cell.length_b   1.000
_cell.length_c   1.000
_cell.angle_alpha   90.00
_cell.angle_beta   90.00
_cell.angle_gamma   90.00
#
_symmetry.space_group_name_H-M   'P 1'
#
loop_
_entity.id
_entity.type
_entity.pdbx_description
1 polymer ?
#
loop_
_entity_poly.entity_id
_entity_poly.type
_entity_poly.pdbx_seq_one_letter_code
_entity_poly.pdbx_strand_id
1 'polypeptide(L)' 'MVAEGVKSSSSVVALAARHGVEMPICEQITAVCHRGKTAAEGLSALMSRESKSELAGLDD' A
#
# COMPACT_ATOMS: atom_id res chain seq x y z
N MET A 1 -17.08 -1.52 15.90
CA MET A 1 -16.39 -2.50 15.04
C MET A 1 -15.13 -1.82 14.49
N VAL A 2 -13.94 -2.40 14.67
CA VAL A 2 -12.70 -1.85 14.07
C VAL A 2 -12.41 -2.69 12.84
N ALA A 3 -12.23 -2.05 11.68
CA ALA A 3 -11.93 -2.74 10.44
C ALA A 3 -10.58 -3.48 10.55
N GLU A 4 -10.53 -4.77 10.23
CA GLU A 4 -9.33 -5.60 10.36
C GLU A 4 -8.15 -5.06 9.55
N GLY A 5 -8.44 -4.44 8.39
CA GLY A 5 -7.47 -3.78 7.52
C GLY A 5 -6.64 -2.69 8.19
N VAL A 6 -7.16 -2.05 9.25
CA VAL A 6 -6.40 -1.10 10.06
C VAL A 6 -5.20 -1.80 10.68
N LYS A 7 -5.35 -3.01 11.22
CA LYS A 7 -4.24 -3.73 11.87
C LYS A 7 -3.38 -4.50 10.89
N SER A 8 -3.99 -5.17 9.91
CA SER A 8 -3.25 -6.08 9.01
C SER A 8 -2.37 -5.34 8.00
N SER A 9 -2.72 -4.10 7.62
CA SER A 9 -1.95 -3.30 6.66
C SER A 9 -0.47 -3.14 7.05
N SER A 10 -0.16 -2.87 8.32
CA SER A 10 1.22 -2.72 8.79
C SER A 10 2.01 -4.03 8.74
N SER A 11 1.38 -5.16 9.08
CA SER A 11 1.98 -6.49 8.97
C SER A 11 2.31 -6.86 7.53
N VAL A 12 1.42 -6.53 6.58
CA VAL A 12 1.66 -6.74 5.15
C VAL A 12 2.84 -5.90 4.66
N VAL A 13 2.90 -4.61 5.01
CA VAL A 13 4.02 -3.73 4.65
C VAL A 13 5.34 -4.24 5.24
N ALA A 14 5.35 -4.70 6.49
CA ALA A 14 6.54 -5.25 7.12
C ALA A 14 7.03 -6.53 6.45
N LEU A 15 6.11 -7.42 6.03
CA LEU A 15 6.46 -8.63 5.28
C LEU A 15 7.00 -8.27 3.89
N ALA A 16 6.33 -7.37 3.18
CA ALA A 16 6.71 -6.94 1.85
C ALA A 16 8.13 -6.33 1.84
N ALA A 17 8.47 -5.51 2.84
CA ALA A 17 9.81 -4.96 3.00
C ALA A 17 10.90 -6.04 3.17
N ARG A 18 10.60 -7.15 3.86
CA ARG A 18 11.55 -8.29 4.01
C ARG A 18 11.81 -9.02 2.70
N HIS A 19 10.84 -9.00 1.78
CA HIS A 19 10.92 -9.71 0.51
C HIS A 19 11.18 -8.78 -0.69
N GLY A 20 11.38 -7.48 -0.46
CA GLY A 20 11.58 -6.51 -1.54
C GLY A 20 10.36 -6.33 -2.45
N VAL A 21 9.16 -6.62 -1.95
CA VAL A 21 7.91 -6.48 -2.70
C VAL A 21 7.32 -5.10 -2.43
N GLU A 22 6.93 -4.39 -3.48
CA GLU A 22 6.19 -3.14 -3.40
C GLU A 22 4.72 -3.42 -3.00
N MET A 23 4.17 -2.70 -2.01
CA MET A 23 2.76 -2.84 -1.59
C MET A 23 2.08 -1.47 -1.45
N PRO A 24 1.87 -0.75 -2.57
CA PRO A 24 1.62 0.70 -2.58
C PRO A 24 0.28 1.03 -1.90
N ILE A 25 -0.72 0.16 -2.06
CA ILE A 25 -2.03 0.33 -1.42
C ILE A 25 -1.90 0.13 0.10
N CYS A 26 -1.29 -0.98 0.55
CA CYS A 26 -1.12 -1.24 1.98
C CYS A 26 -0.21 -0.21 2.66
N GLU A 27 0.78 0.32 1.96
CA GLU A 27 1.62 1.43 2.40
C GLU A 27 0.80 2.70 2.64
N GLN A 28 -0.07 3.08 1.69
CA GLN A 28 -0.94 4.25 1.88
C GLN A 28 -1.98 4.05 2.98
N ILE A 29 -2.58 2.86 3.09
CA ILE A 29 -3.50 2.55 4.20
C ILE A 29 -2.77 2.63 5.55
N THR A 30 -1.54 2.10 5.64
CA THR A 30 -0.74 2.18 6.85
C THR A 30 -0.43 3.64 7.22
N ALA A 31 -0.10 4.47 6.22
CA ALA A 31 0.16 5.88 6.43
C ALA A 31 -1.08 6.65 6.93
N VAL A 32 -2.26 6.35 6.38
CA VAL A 32 -3.52 6.98 6.78
C VAL A 32 -3.96 6.55 8.16
N CYS A 33 -3.94 5.24 8.43
CA CYS A 33 -4.45 4.71 9.69
C CYS A 33 -3.49 4.90 10.88
N HIS A 34 -2.17 4.97 10.64
CA HIS A 34 -1.17 4.96 11.73
C HIS A 34 -0.19 6.13 11.73
N ARG A 35 -0.09 6.91 10.64
CA ARG A 35 0.95 7.95 10.49
C ARG A 35 0.38 9.35 10.24
N GLY A 36 -0.93 9.53 10.45
CA GLY A 36 -1.58 10.84 10.37
C GLY A 36 -1.75 11.40 8.96
N LYS A 37 -1.49 10.61 7.91
CA LYS A 37 -1.75 11.02 6.52
C LYS A 37 -3.27 11.09 6.29
N THR A 38 -3.75 12.09 5.57
CA THR A 38 -5.18 12.14 5.21
C THR A 38 -5.49 11.13 4.10
N ALA A 39 -6.74 10.67 4.04
CA ALA A 39 -7.18 9.77 2.96
C ALA A 39 -7.00 10.40 1.56
N ALA A 40 -7.22 11.71 1.44
CA ALA A 40 -7.05 12.45 0.20
C ALA A 40 -5.59 12.45 -0.27
N GLU A 41 -4.63 12.68 0.64
CA GLU A 41 -3.20 12.60 0.31
C GLU A 41 -2.78 11.16 -0.03
N GLY A 42 -3.36 10.16 0.65
CA GLY A 42 -3.12 8.74 0.34
C GLY A 42 -3.59 8.39 -1.08
N LEU A 43 -4.79 8.82 -1.46
CA LEU A 43 -5.33 8.63 -2.80
C LEU A 43 -4.49 9.38 -3.85
N SER A 44 -4.16 10.65 -3.60
CA SER A 44 -3.32 11.44 -4.52
C SER A 44 -1.97 10.77 -4.78
N ALA A 45 -1.33 10.22 -3.73
CA ALA A 45 -0.08 9.50 -3.86
C ALA A 45 -0.20 8.19 -4.66
N LEU A 46 -1.34 7.48 -4.58
CA LEU A 46 -1.57 6.30 -5.42
C LEU A 46 -1.75 6.68 -6.89
N MET A 47 -2.50 7.75 -7.15
CA MET A 47 -2.80 8.20 -8.51
C MET A 47 -1.61 8.85 -9.20
N SER A 48 -0.64 9.38 -8.45
CA SER A 48 0.59 9.97 -8.99
C SER A 48 1.69 8.95 -9.29
N ARG A 49 1.46 7.65 -9.03
CA ARG A 49 2.45 6.61 -9.34
C ARG A 49 2.60 6.45 -10.84
N GLU A 50 3.79 6.02 -11.25
CA GLU A 50 4.04 5.59 -12.62
C GLU A 50 3.10 4.44 -13.00
N SER A 51 2.49 4.55 -14.18
CA SER A 51 1.65 3.49 -14.72
C SER A 51 2.50 2.28 -15.07
N LYS A 52 2.11 1.10 -14.56
CA LYS A 52 2.75 -0.17 -14.90
C LYS A 52 1.81 -0.99 -15.80
N SER A 53 2.38 -1.81 -16.67
CA SER A 53 1.61 -2.78 -17.45
C SER A 53 0.90 -3.76 -16.52
N GLU A 54 -0.32 -4.16 -16.87
CA GLU A 54 -1.05 -5.20 -16.12
C GLU A 54 -0.34 -6.55 -16.17
N LEU A 55 0.46 -6.79 -17.22
CA LEU A 55 1.26 -8.00 -17.40
C LEU A 55 2.67 -7.88 -16.81
N ALA A 56 3.00 -6.76 -16.16
CA ALA A 56 4.33 -6.58 -15.58
C ALA A 56 4.58 -7.61 -14.46
N GLY A 57 5.59 -8.47 -14.64
CA GLY A 57 6.01 -9.48 -13.66
C GLY A 57 5.37 -10.86 -13.85
N LEU A 58 4.61 -11.08 -14.93
CA LEU A 58 4.22 -12.40 -15.41
C LEU A 58 5.14 -12.73 -16.59
N ASP A 59 6.03 -13.71 -16.44
CA ASP A 59 6.75 -14.29 -17.58
C ASP A 59 5.78 -15.17 -18.38
N ASP A 60 5.81 -15.10 -19.72
CA ASP A 60 5.02 -15.95 -20.63
C ASP A 60 5.37 -17.46 -20.48
#